data_AF-D6RWH3-F1
#
_entry.id   AF-D6RWH3-F1
#
_cell.length_a   1.000
_cell.length_b   1.000
_cell.length_c   1.000
_cell.angle_alpha   90.00
_cell.angle_beta   90.00
_cell.angle_gamma   90.00
#
_symmetry.space_group_name_H-M   'P 1'
#
loop_
_entity.id
_entity.type
_entity.pdbx_description
1 polymer ?
#
loop_
_entity_poly.entity_id
_entity_poly.type
_entity_poly.pdbx_seq_one_letter_code
_entity_poly.pdbx_strand_id
1 'polypeptide(L)'
;MKWLSSFYVLLFLVIAPFALQSNNKENTENLIKLYMLYDLTNNLPKELETINKIKNFDLEQYYLLITKYYIKIKKYKEANNFLNKINKKKIKNPKIKTEIISLKLKINQDNINEKEIKKILNNEKNIDVKIIYQIFSIMKFKNKKLATQIKNFILTNYPKSIYSYKIKRNE
;
A
#
# COMPACT_ATOMS: atom_id res chain seq x y z
N MET A 1 -48.72 26.02 -4.32
CA MET A 1 -47.53 26.43 -3.54
C MET A 1 -46.85 25.31 -2.76
N LYS A 2 -47.55 24.34 -2.14
CA LYS A 2 -46.90 23.23 -1.38
C LYS A 2 -46.06 22.25 -2.23
N TRP A 3 -46.40 22.08 -3.51
CA TRP A 3 -45.69 21.17 -4.43
C TRP A 3 -44.29 21.65 -4.85
N LEU A 4 -44.08 22.97 -5.00
CA LEU A 4 -42.74 23.49 -5.28
C LEU A 4 -41.79 23.23 -4.11
N SER A 5 -42.27 23.38 -2.87
CA SER A 5 -41.47 23.13 -1.66
C SER A 5 -41.00 21.68 -1.56
N SER A 6 -41.87 20.70 -1.87
CA SER A 6 -41.48 19.29 -1.86
C SER A 6 -40.51 18.95 -2.98
N PHE A 7 -40.65 19.58 -4.15
CA PHE A 7 -39.74 19.38 -5.28
C PHE A 7 -38.33 19.89 -4.99
N TYR A 8 -38.18 21.08 -4.38
CA TYR A 8 -36.87 21.60 -3.99
C TYR A 8 -36.20 20.78 -2.90
N VAL A 9 -36.96 20.29 -1.90
CA VAL A 9 -36.41 19.41 -0.86
C VAL A 9 -35.93 18.07 -1.45
N LEU A 10 -36.70 17.49 -2.38
CA LEU A 10 -36.31 16.25 -3.07
C LEU A 10 -35.08 16.47 -3.96
N LEU A 11 -35.03 17.58 -4.70
CA LEU A 11 -33.90 17.96 -5.54
C LEU A 11 -32.64 18.17 -4.70
N PHE A 12 -32.76 18.81 -3.53
CA PHE A 12 -31.64 19.00 -2.60
C PHE A 12 -31.16 17.67 -2.01
N LEU A 13 -32.07 16.76 -1.64
CA LEU A 13 -31.73 15.40 -1.19
C LEU A 13 -31.04 14.56 -2.28
N VAL A 14 -31.41 14.77 -3.54
CA VAL A 14 -30.82 14.03 -4.67
C VAL A 14 -29.47 14.60 -5.06
N ILE A 15 -29.28 15.93 -5.06
CA ILE A 15 -28.04 16.57 -5.56
C ILE A 15 -26.99 16.78 -4.47
N ALA A 16 -27.39 17.06 -3.22
CA ALA A 16 -26.44 17.28 -2.12
C ALA A 16 -25.43 16.13 -1.92
N PRO A 17 -25.81 14.85 -2.03
CA PRO A 17 -24.86 13.74 -1.93
C PRO A 17 -23.80 13.79 -3.04
N PHE A 18 -24.16 14.13 -4.27
CA PHE A 18 -23.23 14.20 -5.40
C PHE A 18 -22.28 15.39 -5.31
N ALA A 19 -22.76 16.55 -4.87
CA ALA A 19 -21.93 17.74 -4.64
C ALA A 19 -20.95 17.54 -3.47
N LEU A 20 -21.37 16.86 -2.40
CA LEU A 20 -20.46 16.46 -1.31
C LEU A 20 -19.44 15.42 -1.78
N GLN A 21 -19.85 14.49 -2.64
CA GLN A 21 -18.99 13.41 -3.12
C GLN A 21 -17.93 13.89 -4.11
N SER A 22 -18.23 14.88 -4.98
CA SER A 22 -17.23 15.49 -5.87
C SER A 22 -16.16 16.25 -5.07
N ASN A 23 -16.58 17.07 -4.10
CA ASN A 23 -15.67 17.80 -3.20
C ASN A 23 -14.79 16.84 -2.39
N ASN A 24 -15.36 15.74 -1.88
CA ASN A 24 -14.60 14.75 -1.10
C ASN A 24 -13.53 14.04 -1.93
N LYS A 25 -13.80 13.76 -3.21
CA LYS A 25 -12.82 13.13 -4.10
C LYS A 25 -11.65 14.07 -4.39
N GLU A 26 -11.93 15.32 -4.75
CA GLU A 26 -10.91 16.33 -5.00
C GLU A 26 -10.06 16.62 -3.75
N ASN A 27 -10.72 16.74 -2.58
CA ASN A 27 -10.04 16.91 -1.30
C ASN A 27 -9.12 15.72 -0.97
N THR A 28 -9.54 14.49 -1.26
CA THR A 28 -8.72 13.29 -1.01
C THR A 28 -7.49 13.27 -1.92
N GLU A 29 -7.64 13.60 -3.20
CA GLU A 29 -6.53 13.66 -4.15
C GLU A 29 -5.51 14.75 -3.76
N ASN A 30 -5.97 15.91 -3.32
CA ASN A 30 -5.10 16.99 -2.83
C ASN A 30 -4.36 16.59 -1.56
N LEU A 31 -5.03 15.92 -0.61
CA LEU A 31 -4.38 15.38 0.58
C LEU A 31 -3.33 14.31 0.25
N ILE A 32 -3.59 13.45 -0.75
CA ILE A 32 -2.61 12.45 -1.20
C ILE A 32 -1.38 13.13 -1.83
N LYS A 33 -1.56 14.15 -2.67
CA LYS A 33 -0.45 14.92 -3.25
C LYS A 33 0.38 15.60 -2.16
N LEU A 34 -0.28 16.20 -1.18
CA LEU A 34 0.38 16.85 -0.05
C LEU A 34 1.15 15.85 0.81
N TYR A 35 0.58 14.66 1.06
CA TYR A 35 1.28 13.56 1.71
C TYR A 35 2.55 13.18 0.94
N MET A 36 2.48 13.01 -0.39
CA MET A 36 3.65 12.66 -1.21
C MET A 36 4.76 13.72 -1.08
N LEU A 37 4.41 15.00 -1.07
CA LEU A 37 5.38 16.09 -0.88
C LEU A 37 6.07 16.01 0.49
N TYR A 38 5.32 15.77 1.57
CA TYR A 38 5.89 15.65 2.90
C TYR A 38 6.70 14.36 3.09
N ASP A 39 6.30 13.27 2.46
CA ASP A 39 7.09 12.03 2.43
C ASP A 39 8.44 12.25 1.74
N LEU A 40 8.44 12.90 0.57
CA LEU A 40 9.65 13.24 -0.19
C LEU A 40 10.60 14.18 0.56
N THR A 41 10.04 15.16 1.28
CA THR A 41 10.83 16.12 2.08
C THR A 41 11.18 15.60 3.47
N ASN A 42 10.80 14.36 3.81
CA ASN A 42 10.97 13.76 5.14
C ASN A 42 10.41 14.61 6.29
N ASN A 43 9.38 15.41 6.05
CA ASN A 43 8.72 16.21 7.07
C ASN A 43 7.71 15.37 7.85
N LEU A 44 8.21 14.55 8.79
CA LEU A 44 7.39 13.58 9.55
C LEU A 44 6.17 14.20 10.26
N PRO A 45 6.26 15.36 10.94
CA PRO A 45 5.09 15.94 11.60
C PRO A 45 3.97 16.30 10.61
N LYS A 46 4.33 16.92 9.48
CA LYS A 46 3.35 17.31 8.45
C LYS A 46 2.83 16.12 7.66
N GLU A 47 3.66 15.10 7.45
CA GLU A 47 3.27 13.81 6.89
C GLU A 47 2.16 13.17 7.75
N LEU A 48 2.37 13.07 9.06
CA LEU A 48 1.40 12.48 10.00
C LEU A 48 0.10 13.31 10.10
N GLU A 49 0.22 14.64 10.20
CA GLU A 49 -0.94 15.55 10.21
C GLU A 49 -1.82 15.33 8.97
N THR A 50 -1.19 15.22 7.80
CA THR A 50 -1.88 15.00 6.52
C THR A 50 -2.52 13.61 6.44
N ILE A 51 -1.81 12.56 6.87
CA ILE A 51 -2.37 11.20 6.93
C ILE A 51 -3.62 11.17 7.81
N ASN A 52 -3.60 11.80 8.97
CA ASN A 52 -4.75 11.82 9.89
C ASN A 52 -5.99 12.49 9.28
N LYS A 53 -5.81 13.50 8.41
CA LYS A 53 -6.92 14.12 7.67
C LYS A 53 -7.58 13.16 6.68
N ILE A 54 -6.81 12.25 6.07
CA ILE A 54 -7.31 11.25 5.09
C ILE A 54 -8.27 10.25 5.75
N LYS A 55 -8.12 9.97 7.06
CA LYS A 55 -8.94 9.01 7.83
C LYS A 55 -10.45 9.21 7.65
N ASN A 56 -10.90 10.46 7.52
CA ASN A 56 -12.31 10.81 7.41
C ASN A 56 -12.89 10.59 5.99
N PHE A 57 -12.03 10.40 4.99
CA PHE A 57 -12.44 10.27 3.59
C PHE A 57 -12.22 8.85 3.05
N ASP A 58 -11.04 8.27 3.31
CA ASP A 58 -10.70 6.91 2.89
C ASP A 58 -9.92 6.19 4.00
N LEU A 59 -10.63 5.31 4.70
CA LEU A 59 -10.09 4.58 5.84
C LEU A 59 -9.05 3.53 5.43
N GLU A 60 -9.22 2.88 4.27
CA GLU A 60 -8.27 1.87 3.80
C GLU A 60 -6.96 2.53 3.36
N GLN A 61 -7.07 3.66 2.65
CA GLN A 61 -5.92 4.47 2.28
C GLN A 61 -5.22 5.03 3.53
N TYR A 62 -5.97 5.52 4.51
CA TYR A 62 -5.41 5.93 5.80
C TYR A 62 -4.60 4.82 6.46
N TYR A 63 -5.15 3.61 6.58
CA TYR A 63 -4.44 2.47 7.17
C TYR A 63 -3.18 2.09 6.40
N LEU A 64 -3.21 2.17 5.06
CA LEU A 64 -2.02 1.93 4.25
C LEU A 64 -0.93 2.97 4.51
N LEU A 65 -1.29 4.26 4.48
CA LEU A 65 -0.32 5.36 4.65
C LEU A 65 0.25 5.42 6.06
N ILE A 66 -0.58 5.26 7.09
CA ILE A 66 -0.11 5.25 8.47
C ILE A 66 0.79 4.05 8.75
N THR A 67 0.54 2.90 8.12
CA THR A 67 1.44 1.73 8.19
C THR A 67 2.82 2.07 7.63
N LYS A 68 2.89 2.74 6.46
CA LYS A 68 4.16 3.19 5.85
C LYS A 68 4.89 4.16 6.76
N TYR A 69 4.19 5.13 7.33
CA TYR A 69 4.74 6.08 8.28
C TYR A 69 5.38 5.38 9.49
N TYR A 70 4.67 4.43 10.12
CA TYR A 70 5.22 3.69 11.26
C TYR A 70 6.43 2.83 10.91
N ILE A 71 6.46 2.23 9.71
CA ILE A 71 7.64 1.51 9.21
C ILE A 71 8.82 2.48 9.03
N LYS A 72 8.59 3.67 8.47
CA LYS A 72 9.61 4.72 8.25
C LYS A 72 10.30 5.11 9.56
N ILE A 73 9.53 5.22 10.65
CA ILE A 73 10.06 5.51 11.99
C ILE A 73 10.38 4.26 12.83
N LYS A 74 10.50 3.08 12.20
CA LYS A 74 10.89 1.78 12.81
C LYS A 74 9.96 1.28 13.94
N LYS A 75 8.72 1.74 13.99
CA LYS A 75 7.68 1.28 14.92
C LYS A 75 6.89 0.11 14.32
N TYR A 76 7.53 -1.05 14.24
CA TYR A 76 6.99 -2.22 13.52
C TYR A 76 5.75 -2.83 14.17
N LYS A 77 5.61 -2.75 15.50
CA LYS A 77 4.43 -3.28 16.22
C LYS A 77 3.18 -2.47 15.86
N GLU A 78 3.30 -1.15 15.88
CA GLU A 78 2.25 -0.21 15.49
C GLU A 78 1.92 -0.36 14.01
N ALA A 79 2.93 -0.46 13.14
CA ALA A 79 2.73 -0.72 11.73
C ALA A 79 1.94 -2.02 11.49
N ASN A 80 2.28 -3.11 12.19
CA ASN A 80 1.55 -4.37 12.09
C ASN A 80 0.08 -4.24 12.53
N ASN A 81 -0.16 -3.51 13.62
CA ASN A 81 -1.51 -3.26 14.13
C ASN A 81 -2.39 -2.52 13.11
N PHE A 82 -1.85 -1.53 12.41
CA PHE A 82 -2.59 -0.82 11.36
C PHE A 82 -2.75 -1.64 10.09
N LEU A 83 -1.71 -2.38 9.67
CA LEU A 83 -1.77 -3.25 8.51
C LEU A 83 -2.88 -4.31 8.64
N ASN A 84 -3.09 -4.84 9.85
CA ASN A 84 -4.12 -5.84 10.12
C ASN A 84 -5.55 -5.28 10.11
N LYS A 85 -5.72 -3.95 10.21
CA LYS A 85 -7.03 -3.29 10.11
C LYS A 85 -7.52 -3.13 8.66
N ILE A 86 -6.63 -3.30 7.68
CA ILE A 86 -6.96 -3.17 6.27
C ILE A 86 -7.93 -4.28 5.83
N ASN A 87 -9.09 -3.90 5.31
CA ASN A 87 -10.05 -4.87 4.78
C ASN A 87 -9.67 -5.30 3.36
N LYS A 88 -8.95 -6.42 3.27
CA LYS A 88 -8.50 -7.02 2.00
C LYS A 88 -9.62 -7.26 0.99
N LYS A 89 -10.86 -7.49 1.42
CA LYS A 89 -12.01 -7.69 0.52
C LYS A 89 -12.41 -6.41 -0.22
N LYS A 90 -12.19 -5.24 0.37
CA LYS A 90 -12.50 -3.93 -0.25
C LYS A 90 -11.45 -3.50 -1.27
N ILE A 91 -10.23 -4.05 -1.19
CA ILE A 91 -9.14 -3.68 -2.08
C ILE A 91 -9.25 -4.45 -3.39
N LYS A 92 -9.73 -3.77 -4.43
CA LYS A 92 -9.75 -4.30 -5.79
C LYS A 92 -8.46 -4.05 -6.56
N ASN A 93 -7.77 -2.94 -6.26
CA ASN A 93 -6.57 -2.52 -6.99
C ASN A 93 -5.38 -3.48 -6.73
N PRO A 94 -4.84 -4.15 -7.76
CA PRO A 94 -3.73 -5.09 -7.61
C PRO A 94 -2.46 -4.41 -7.09
N LYS A 95 -2.19 -3.14 -7.45
CA LYS A 95 -1.01 -2.40 -6.95
C LYS A 95 -1.04 -2.23 -5.43
N ILE A 96 -2.22 -1.99 -4.86
CA ILE A 96 -2.40 -1.87 -3.41
C ILE A 96 -2.22 -3.23 -2.74
N LYS A 97 -2.74 -4.31 -3.34
CA LYS A 97 -2.52 -5.68 -2.84
C LYS A 97 -1.04 -6.02 -2.77
N THR A 98 -0.30 -5.75 -3.85
CA THR A 98 1.16 -5.89 -3.88
C THR A 98 1.83 -5.08 -2.77
N GLU A 99 1.44 -3.82 -2.60
CA GLU A 99 2.04 -2.96 -1.59
C GLU A 99 1.81 -3.51 -0.17
N ILE A 100 0.62 -4.04 0.13
CA ILE A 100 0.30 -4.68 1.42
C ILE A 100 1.19 -5.89 1.68
N ILE A 101 1.41 -6.73 0.66
CA ILE A 101 2.33 -7.88 0.78
C ILE A 101 3.75 -7.38 1.07
N SER A 102 4.21 -6.36 0.34
CA SER A 102 5.51 -5.72 0.56
C SER A 102 5.67 -5.18 1.98
N LEU A 103 4.65 -4.50 2.53
CA LEU A 103 4.66 -4.00 3.90
C LEU A 103 4.70 -5.13 4.92
N LYS A 104 3.91 -6.21 4.71
CA LYS A 104 3.93 -7.39 5.58
C LYS A 104 5.30 -8.05 5.61
N LEU A 105 5.99 -8.13 4.47
CA LEU A 105 7.35 -8.66 4.37
C LEU A 105 8.36 -7.77 5.10
N LYS A 106 8.24 -6.44 5.02
CA LYS A 106 9.13 -5.51 5.76
C LYS A 106 8.95 -5.65 7.27
N ILE A 107 7.71 -5.65 7.74
CA ILE A 107 7.38 -5.75 9.17
C ILE A 107 7.89 -7.06 9.77
N ASN A 108 7.74 -8.17 9.03
CA ASN A 108 8.13 -9.50 9.49
C ASN A 108 9.51 -9.95 8.99
N GLN A 109 10.34 -9.02 8.50
CA GLN A 109 11.60 -9.36 7.86
C GLN A 109 12.48 -10.27 8.72
N ASP A 110 12.50 -10.05 10.04
CA ASP A 110 13.33 -10.83 10.97
C ASP A 110 12.70 -12.16 11.40
N ASN A 111 11.37 -12.28 11.33
CA ASN A 111 10.63 -13.44 11.87
C ASN A 111 10.06 -14.37 10.79
N ILE A 112 10.04 -13.93 9.52
CA ILE A 112 9.44 -14.69 8.44
C ILE A 112 10.19 -16.00 8.19
N ASN A 113 9.42 -17.09 8.09
CA ASN A 113 9.97 -18.43 7.89
C ASN A 113 9.78 -18.95 6.45
N GLU A 114 10.45 -20.05 6.13
CA GLU A 114 10.40 -20.67 4.80
C GLU A 114 8.98 -21.11 4.40
N LYS A 115 8.17 -21.62 5.34
CA LYS A 115 6.80 -22.07 5.06
C LYS A 115 5.91 -20.89 4.64
N GLU A 116 6.03 -19.76 5.30
CA GLU A 116 5.31 -18.53 4.94
C GLU A 116 5.73 -18.00 3.57
N ILE A 117 7.02 -18.04 3.27
CA ILE A 117 7.53 -17.62 1.95
C ILE A 117 7.02 -18.54 0.84
N LYS A 118 7.05 -19.86 1.04
CA LYS A 118 6.48 -20.81 0.07
C LYS A 118 4.99 -20.57 -0.13
N LYS A 119 4.23 -20.25 0.94
CA LYS A 119 2.81 -19.88 0.81
C LYS A 119 2.63 -18.63 -0.03
N ILE A 120 3.45 -17.59 0.15
CA ILE A 120 3.39 -16.37 -0.66
C ILE A 120 3.69 -16.71 -2.12
N LEU A 121 4.76 -17.46 -2.39
CA LEU A 121 5.18 -17.84 -3.75
C LEU A 121 4.17 -18.76 -4.46
N ASN A 122 3.49 -19.65 -3.74
CA ASN A 122 2.56 -20.62 -4.33
C ASN A 122 1.14 -20.08 -4.52
N ASN A 123 0.71 -19.10 -3.72
CA ASN A 123 -0.70 -18.67 -3.69
C ASN A 123 -1.10 -17.71 -4.83
N GLU A 124 -0.16 -17.20 -5.61
CA GLU A 124 -0.49 -16.21 -6.64
C GLU A 124 0.23 -16.55 -7.95
N LYS A 125 -0.52 -17.00 -8.97
CA LYS A 125 -0.01 -17.16 -10.35
C LYS A 125 0.56 -15.85 -10.94
N ASN A 126 0.32 -14.70 -10.29
CA ASN A 126 0.67 -13.35 -10.75
C ASN A 126 1.36 -12.53 -9.65
N ILE A 127 2.29 -13.10 -8.89
CA ILE A 127 3.06 -12.32 -7.90
C ILE A 127 3.89 -11.28 -8.63
N ASP A 128 3.79 -10.03 -8.18
CA ASP A 128 4.61 -8.94 -8.69
C ASP A 128 6.10 -9.23 -8.47
N VAL A 129 6.90 -9.03 -9.50
CA VAL A 129 8.35 -9.22 -9.50
C VAL A 129 9.03 -8.49 -8.32
N LYS A 130 8.51 -7.32 -7.92
CA LYS A 130 8.99 -6.57 -6.75
C LYS A 130 8.96 -7.40 -5.47
N ILE A 131 7.91 -8.18 -5.27
CA ILE A 131 7.75 -9.07 -4.10
C ILE A 131 8.74 -10.21 -4.15
N ILE A 132 8.94 -10.81 -5.34
CA ILE A 132 9.90 -11.90 -5.52
C ILE A 132 11.31 -11.44 -5.17
N TYR A 133 11.73 -10.25 -5.62
CA TYR A 133 13.01 -9.66 -5.25
C TYR A 133 13.13 -9.35 -3.76
N GLN A 134 12.07 -8.82 -3.15
CA GLN A 134 12.06 -8.55 -1.71
C GLN A 134 12.25 -9.84 -0.91
N ILE A 135 11.54 -10.91 -1.27
CA ILE A 135 11.70 -12.23 -0.66
C ILE A 135 13.12 -12.75 -0.85
N PHE A 136 13.68 -12.64 -2.06
CA PHE A 136 15.07 -13.02 -2.32
C PHE A 136 16.05 -12.28 -1.40
N SER A 137 15.87 -10.96 -1.23
CA SER A 137 16.71 -10.14 -0.35
C SER A 137 16.64 -10.59 1.11
N ILE A 138 15.46 -10.97 1.59
CA ILE A 138 15.26 -11.50 2.95
C ILE A 138 15.95 -12.86 3.09
N MET A 139 15.76 -13.75 2.12
CA MET A 139 16.23 -15.14 2.21
C MET A 139 17.71 -15.31 1.91
N LYS A 140 18.32 -14.38 1.20
CA LYS A 140 19.78 -14.37 0.95
C LYS A 140 20.58 -14.57 2.23
N PHE A 141 20.12 -13.98 3.34
CA PHE A 141 20.81 -14.04 4.63
C PHE A 141 20.26 -15.11 5.58
N LYS A 142 19.01 -15.57 5.38
CA LYS A 142 18.34 -16.53 6.27
C LYS A 142 18.39 -17.98 5.80
N ASN A 143 18.34 -18.23 4.49
CA ASN A 143 18.32 -19.59 3.93
C ASN A 143 18.89 -19.58 2.51
N LYS A 144 20.17 -19.92 2.40
CA LYS A 144 20.93 -19.92 1.14
C LYS A 144 20.32 -20.86 0.09
N LYS A 145 19.77 -22.01 0.50
CA LYS A 145 19.17 -22.99 -0.42
C LYS A 145 17.92 -22.42 -1.09
N LEU A 146 16.99 -21.87 -0.31
CA LEU A 146 15.79 -21.24 -0.83
C LEU A 146 16.12 -19.99 -1.67
N ALA A 147 17.10 -19.19 -1.23
CA ALA A 147 17.54 -18.02 -1.98
C ALA A 147 18.04 -18.38 -3.39
N THR A 148 18.79 -19.48 -3.52
CA THR A 148 19.24 -19.99 -4.83
C THR A 148 18.08 -20.43 -5.71
N GLN A 149 17.09 -21.12 -5.14
CA GLN A 149 15.88 -21.53 -5.88
C GLN A 149 15.11 -20.31 -6.41
N ILE A 150 14.92 -19.30 -5.56
CA ILE A 150 14.26 -18.04 -5.95
C ILE A 150 15.08 -17.30 -7.01
N LYS A 151 16.42 -17.24 -6.85
CA LYS A 151 17.31 -16.62 -7.83
C LYS A 151 17.16 -17.27 -9.21
N ASN A 152 17.15 -18.60 -9.26
CA ASN A 152 16.98 -19.34 -10.52
C ASN A 152 15.59 -19.07 -11.13
N PHE A 153 14.53 -19.06 -10.31
CA PHE A 153 13.19 -18.70 -10.76
C PHE A 153 13.13 -17.29 -11.39
N ILE A 154 13.78 -16.29 -10.76
CA ILE A 154 13.86 -14.93 -11.29
C ILE A 154 14.62 -14.92 -12.62
N LEU A 155 15.76 -15.61 -12.70
CA LEU A 155 16.60 -15.67 -13.91
C LEU A 155 15.84 -16.28 -15.10
N THR A 156 15.11 -17.37 -14.85
CA THR A 156 14.36 -18.07 -15.90
C THR A 156 13.14 -17.29 -16.38
N ASN A 157 12.34 -16.73 -15.45
CA ASN A 157 11.03 -16.16 -15.78
C ASN A 157 11.06 -14.63 -16.00
N TYR A 158 12.06 -13.93 -15.46
CA TYR A 158 12.14 -12.46 -15.51
C TYR A 158 13.53 -11.94 -15.90
N PRO A 159 14.16 -12.42 -16.98
CA PRO A 159 15.55 -12.10 -17.33
C PRO A 159 15.79 -10.61 -17.57
N LYS A 160 14.83 -9.88 -18.16
CA LYS A 160 14.94 -8.42 -18.42
C LYS A 160 14.85 -7.56 -17.14
N SER A 161 14.22 -8.07 -16.08
CA SER A 161 14.03 -7.33 -14.82
C SER A 161 15.32 -7.19 -14.00
N ILE A 162 16.29 -8.07 -14.24
CA ILE A 162 17.59 -8.06 -13.57
C ILE A 162 18.42 -6.88 -14.08
N TYR A 163 18.37 -6.61 -15.39
CA TYR A 163 19.12 -5.51 -15.99
C TYR A 163 18.55 -4.14 -15.58
N SER A 164 17.22 -3.99 -15.52
CA SER A 164 16.60 -2.71 -15.13
C SER A 164 16.77 -2.36 -13.64
N TYR A 165 16.80 -3.35 -12.72
CA TYR A 165 17.08 -3.09 -11.31
C TYR A 165 18.57 -2.84 -11.01
N LYS A 166 19.49 -3.34 -11.85
CA LYS A 166 20.93 -3.11 -11.70
C LYS A 166 21.33 -1.71 -12.18
N ILE A 167 20.67 -1.17 -13.21
CA ILE A 167 20.97 0.16 -13.76
C ILE A 167 20.59 1.28 -12.77
N LYS A 168 19.45 1.19 -12.07
CA LYS A 168 19.00 2.21 -11.11
C LYS A 168 19.81 2.37 -9.82
N ARG A 169 20.81 1.53 -9.56
CA ARG A 169 21.74 1.69 -8.41
C ARG A 169 23.05 2.39 -8.78
N ASN A 170 23.29 2.61 -10.07
CA ASN A 170 24.50 3.21 -10.60
C ASN A 170 24.26 4.60 -11.25
N GLU A 171 23.05 5.15 -11.12
CA GLU A 171 22.72 6.56 -11.39
C GLU A 171 22.41 7.25 -10.06
#